data_AF-A0A2D8QLH1-F1
#
_entry.id   AF-A0A2D8QLH1-F1
#
_cell.length_a   1.000
_cell.length_b   1.000
_cell.length_c   1.000
_cell.angle_alpha   90.00
_cell.angle_beta   90.00
_cell.angle_gamma   90.00
#
_symmetry.space_group_name_H-M   'P 1'
#
loop_
_entity.id
_entity.type
_entity.pdbx_description
1 polymer ?
#
loop_
_entity_poly.entity_id
_entity_poly.type
_entity_poly.pdbx_seq_one_letter_code
_entity_poly.pdbx_strand_id
1 'polypeptide(L)' 'KVRPLQPNEMLMINSATATSVGQVTAIKGKKCTLRLRLPICALEGSRITLSRRIGTRWRLIGHGTITG' A
#
# COMPACT_ATOMS: atom_id res chain seq x y z
N LYS A 1 15.24 -4.38 -9.69
CA LYS A 1 14.14 -3.71 -10.43
C LYS A 1 12.84 -3.98 -9.69
N VAL A 2 12.03 -2.96 -9.38
CA VAL A 2 10.76 -3.15 -8.65
C VAL A 2 9.74 -3.79 -9.59
N ARG A 3 9.14 -4.91 -9.17
CA ARG A 3 8.07 -5.56 -9.94
C ARG A 3 6.76 -4.78 -9.79
N PRO A 4 5.89 -4.75 -10.81
CA PRO A 4 4.55 -4.18 -10.69
C PRO A 4 3.77 -4.78 -9.50
N LEU A 5 2.73 -4.10 -9.06
CA LEU A 5 1.81 -4.63 -8.05
C LEU A 5 1.07 -5.85 -8.61
N GLN A 6 0.81 -6.84 -7.76
CA GLN A 6 0.02 -8.02 -8.13
C GLN A 6 -1.30 -8.06 -7.37
N PRO A 7 -2.39 -8.56 -8.00
CA PRO A 7 -3.64 -8.82 -7.29
C PRO A 7 -3.42 -9.80 -6.13
N ASN A 8 -4.18 -9.63 -5.05
CA ASN A 8 -4.11 -10.40 -3.80
C ASN A 8 -2.76 -10.33 -3.05
N GLU A 9 -1.85 -9.47 -3.47
CA GLU A 9 -0.58 -9.24 -2.79
C GLU A 9 -0.77 -8.44 -1.50
N MET A 10 -0.04 -8.80 -0.45
CA MET A 10 -0.01 -8.09 0.83
C MET A 10 1.09 -7.03 0.83
N LEU A 11 0.70 -5.78 1.05
CA LEU A 11 1.59 -4.62 1.14
C LEU A 11 1.46 -3.98 2.53
N MET A 12 2.59 -3.56 3.08
CA MET A 12 2.62 -2.68 4.23
C MET A 12 2.47 -1.24 3.75
N ILE A 13 1.57 -0.51 4.39
CA ILE A 13 1.17 0.85 4.03
C ILE A 13 1.46 1.72 5.25
N ASN A 14 2.23 2.78 5.05
CA ASN A 14 2.43 3.77 6.10
C ASN A 14 1.83 5.10 5.66
N SER A 15 0.94 5.63 6.48
CA SER A 15 0.33 6.96 6.35
C SER A 15 0.73 7.77 7.57
N ALA A 16 1.68 8.69 7.40
CA ALA A 16 2.33 9.38 8.52
C ALA A 16 2.84 8.40 9.59
N THR A 17 2.26 8.42 10.80
CA THR A 17 2.60 7.53 11.92
C THR A 17 1.81 6.21 11.90
N ALA A 18 0.72 6.12 11.14
CA ALA A 18 -0.11 4.92 11.07
C ALA A 18 0.51 3.90 10.11
N THR A 19 0.71 2.68 10.60
CA THR A 19 1.19 1.54 9.79
C THR A 19 0.13 0.45 9.79
N SER A 20 -0.26 0.01 8.60
CA SER A 20 -1.22 -1.10 8.41
C SER A 20 -0.78 -1.99 7.26
N VAL A 21 -1.34 -3.19 7.19
CA VAL A 21 -1.13 -4.09 6.06
C VAL A 21 -2.42 -4.12 5.25
N GLY A 22 -2.31 -3.98 3.93
CA GLY A 22 -3.43 -4.06 3.01
C GLY A 22 -3.22 -5.12 1.93
N GLN A 23 -4.31 -5.77 1.53
CA GLN A 23 -4.33 -6.66 0.38
C GLN A 23 -4.75 -5.87 -0.87
N VAL A 24 -4.02 -6.04 -1.97
CA VAL A 24 -4.40 -5.47 -3.27
C VAL A 24 -5.63 -6.20 -3.81
N THR A 25 -6.76 -5.52 -3.91
CA THR A 25 -8.00 -6.12 -4.44
C THR A 25 -8.19 -5.87 -5.93
N ALA A 26 -7.80 -4.68 -6.41
CA ALA A 26 -7.90 -4.31 -7.81
C ALA A 26 -6.74 -3.41 -8.22
N ILE A 27 -6.31 -3.54 -9.49
CA ILE A 27 -5.28 -2.71 -10.09
C ILE A 27 -5.83 -2.17 -11.40
N LYS A 28 -5.83 -0.85 -11.56
CA LYS A 28 -6.26 -0.16 -12.78
C LYS A 28 -5.23 0.88 -13.18
N GLY A 29 -4.31 0.50 -14.07
CA GLY A 29 -3.23 1.36 -14.53
C GLY A 29 -2.36 1.85 -13.36
N LYS A 30 -2.43 3.15 -13.04
CA LYS A 30 -1.68 3.78 -11.94
C LYS A 30 -2.45 3.83 -10.61
N LYS A 31 -3.69 3.33 -10.57
CA LYS A 31 -4.51 3.26 -9.35
C LYS A 31 -4.58 1.82 -8.85
N CYS A 32 -4.57 1.64 -7.52
CA CYS A 32 -4.86 0.36 -6.90
C CYS A 32 -5.85 0.52 -5.75
N THR A 33 -6.70 -0.47 -5.55
CA THR A 33 -7.58 -0.57 -4.40
C THR A 33 -6.97 -1.54 -3.39
N LEU A 34 -6.88 -1.11 -2.14
CA LEU A 34 -6.27 -1.86 -1.04
C LEU A 34 -7.31 -2.10 0.04
N ARG A 35 -7.51 -3.35 0.44
CA ARG A 35 -8.31 -3.71 1.60
C ARG A 35 -7.40 -3.79 2.82
N LEU A 36 -7.51 -2.81 3.71
CA LEU A 36 -6.69 -2.75 4.93
C LEU A 36 -7.13 -3.81 5.95
N ARG A 37 -6.16 -4.42 6.62
CA ARG A 37 -6.40 -5.37 7.72
C ARG A 37 -6.74 -4.66 9.02
N LEU A 38 -6.04 -3.55 9.29
CA LEU A 38 -6.35 -2.64 10.40
C LEU A 38 -6.79 -1.30 9.82
N PRO A 39 -7.90 -0.72 10.30
CA PRO A 39 -8.34 0.60 9.87
C PRO A 39 -7.28 1.64 10.27
N ILE A 40 -7.13 2.68 9.44
CA ILE A 40 -6.24 3.80 9.70
C ILE A 40 -7.03 5.10 9.62
N CYS A 41 -6.61 6.10 10.40
CA CYS A 41 -7.11 7.46 10.25
C CYS A 41 -6.23 8.18 9.22
N ALA A 42 -6.79 8.47 8.04
CA ALA A 42 -6.12 9.22 7.00
C ALA A 42 -7.16 10.00 6.18
N LEU A 43 -6.81 11.24 5.81
CA LEU A 43 -7.66 12.07 4.96
C LEU A 43 -7.43 11.73 3.49
N GLU A 44 -8.41 12.00 2.63
CA GLU A 44 -8.19 11.99 1.20
C GLU A 44 -7.06 12.96 0.81
N GLY A 45 -6.24 12.57 -0.16
CA GLY A 45 -5.01 13.28 -0.54
C GLY A 45 -3.80 13.00 0.35
N SER A 46 -3.97 12.29 1.48
CA SER A 46 -2.84 11.93 2.36
C SER A 46 -1.80 11.10 1.63
N ARG A 47 -0.53 11.41 1.86
CA ARG A 47 0.59 10.68 1.27
C ARG A 47 0.79 9.35 2.00
N ILE A 48 0.94 8.29 1.23
CA ILE A 48 1.21 6.95 1.72
C ILE A 48 2.48 6.39 1.08
N THR A 49 3.15 5.52 1.83
CA THR A 49 4.25 4.71 1.32
C THR A 49 3.82 3.26 1.19
N LEU A 50 4.36 2.58 0.18
CA LEU A 50 4.08 1.16 -0.10
C LEU A 50 5.35 0.36 0.11
N SER A 51 5.27 -0.61 1.01
CA SER A 51 6.35 -1.54 1.32
C SER A 51 5.92 -2.96 0.99
N ARG A 52 6.82 -3.70 0.35
CA ARG A 52 6.63 -5.10 -0.02
C ARG A 52 7.51 -5.99 0.82
N ARG A 53 7.00 -7.15 1.21
CA ARG A 53 7.79 -8.16 1.92
C ARG A 53 8.69 -8.89 0.92
N ILE A 54 10.01 -8.78 1.10
CA ILE A 54 11.01 -9.49 0.29
C ILE A 54 11.86 -10.32 1.26
N GLY A 55 11.64 -11.63 1.27
CA GLY A 55 12.17 -12.53 2.28
C GLY A 55 11.63 -12.21 3.67
N THR A 56 12.51 -11.91 4.61
CA THR A 56 12.16 -11.58 6.01
C THR A 56 11.97 -10.10 6.28
N ARG A 57 12.22 -9.21 5.30
CA ARG A 57 12.21 -7.76 5.50
C ARG A 57 11.18 -7.07 4.62
N TRP A 58 10.66 -5.96 5.13
CA TRP A 58 9.90 -4.99 4.33
C TRP A 58 10.86 -4.11 3.55
N ARG A 59 10.55 -3.88 2.28
CA ARG A 59 11.30 -3.00 1.38
C ARG A 59 10.35 -1.98 0.80
N LEU A 60 10.71 -0.70 0.90
CA LEU A 60 9.99 0.38 0.25
C LEU A 60 10.01 0.15 -1.27
N ILE A 61 8.84 0.13 -1.91
CA ILE A 61 8.69 -0.08 -3.35
C ILE A 61 8.07 1.13 -4.08
N GLY A 62 7.45 2.05 -3.35
CA GLY A 62 6.84 3.24 -3.95
C GLY A 62 6.08 4.10 -2.93
N HIS A 63 5.42 5.12 -3.46
CA HIS A 63 4.55 6.03 -2.71
C HIS A 63 3.34 6.41 -3.56
N GLY A 64 2.32 6.97 -2.92
CA GLY A 64 1.11 7.46 -3.59
C GLY A 64 0.29 8.34 -2.68
N THR A 65 -0.94 8.64 -3.10
CA THR A 65 -1.92 9.41 -2.36
C THR A 65 -3.24 8.66 -2.28
N ILE A 66 -3.97 8.84 -1.18
CA ILE A 66 -5.33 8.30 -1.00
C ILE A 66 -6.31 9.14 -1.85
N THR A 67 -7.21 8.50 -2.59
CA THR A 67 -8.17 9.19 -3.48
C THR A 67 -9.58 8.59 -3.38
N GLY A 68 -9.94 8.03 -2.23
CA GLY A 68 -11.21 7.34 -2.00
C GLY A 68 -11.23 6.51 -0.73
#